data_AF-A0A7V9I667-F1
#
_entry.id   AF-A0A7V9I667-F1
#
_cell.length_a   1.000
_cell.length_b   1.000
_cell.length_c   1.000
_cell.angle_alpha   90.00
_cell.angle_beta   90.00
_cell.angle_gamma   90.00
#
_symmetry.space_group_name_H-M   'P 1'
#
loop_
_entity.id
_entity.type
_entity.pdbx_description
1 polymer ?
#
loop_
_entity_poly.entity_id
_entity_poly.type
_entity_poly.pdbx_seq_one_letter_code
_entity_poly.pdbx_strand_id
1 'polypeptide(L)'
;MRIHFAIAVLVLVTAVVLDVERIELVALLLAISFVLIAEMLNSAVEAGIDVATTSFDPLAKLAKDIAAGAVLIATVNAVAVGYLVFSDLLKNRSSSFLDKLRDAPAQLTLIALVLTIVLVIAAKAYTGRGRPLSGGLPSGHAAIAFAGWMAATYILGDSAHWFLVSSLTFIMALLVAQTRIEAGIHSFLEVVSGGVLGALVTLVLFQLFWS
;
A
#
# COMPACT_ATOMS: atom_id res chain seq x y z
N MET A 1 10.19 8.33 6.56
CA MET A 1 9.11 7.99 5.58
C MET A 1 9.57 7.24 4.32
N ARG A 2 10.38 7.82 3.41
CA ARG A 2 10.69 7.19 2.10
C ARG A 2 11.33 5.79 2.20
N ILE A 3 12.23 5.59 3.16
CA ILE A 3 12.93 4.31 3.38
C ILE A 3 11.97 3.26 3.95
N HIS A 4 11.16 3.59 4.97
CA HIS A 4 10.18 2.67 5.54
C HIS A 4 9.15 2.21 4.50
N PHE A 5 8.71 3.10 3.60
CA PHE A 5 7.83 2.76 2.48
C PHE A 5 8.51 1.82 1.47
N ALA A 6 9.76 2.11 1.07
CA ALA A 6 10.50 1.23 0.15
C ALA A 6 10.70 -0.18 0.73
N ILE A 7 11.01 -0.26 2.03
CA ILE A 7 11.16 -1.54 2.74
C ILE A 7 9.81 -2.25 2.83
N ALA A 8 8.71 -1.55 3.11
CA ALA A 8 7.37 -2.14 3.13
C ALA A 8 6.98 -2.76 1.77
N VAL A 9 7.25 -2.07 0.66
CA VAL A 9 7.05 -2.62 -0.69
C VAL A 9 7.88 -3.89 -0.88
N LEU A 10 9.17 -3.82 -0.56
CA LEU A 10 10.09 -4.95 -0.72
C LEU A 10 9.62 -6.16 0.08
N VAL A 11 9.22 -5.97 1.33
CA VAL A 11 8.71 -7.03 2.21
C VAL A 11 7.43 -7.65 1.66
N LEU A 12 6.49 -6.85 1.18
CA LEU A 12 5.26 -7.35 0.57
C LEU A 12 5.52 -8.13 -0.71
N VAL A 13 6.35 -7.60 -1.63
CA VAL A 13 6.74 -8.31 -2.85
C VAL A 13 7.44 -9.63 -2.51
N THR A 14 8.32 -9.60 -1.51
CA THR A 14 9.02 -10.81 -1.05
C THR A 14 8.02 -11.83 -0.49
N ALA A 15 7.04 -11.41 0.32
CA ALA A 15 6.00 -12.29 0.86
C ALA A 15 5.15 -12.96 -0.23
N VAL A 16 4.89 -12.27 -1.34
CA VAL A 16 4.19 -12.83 -2.51
C VAL A 16 5.06 -13.86 -3.22
N VAL A 17 6.33 -13.53 -3.48
CA VAL A 17 7.31 -14.42 -4.12
C VAL A 17 7.60 -15.66 -3.27
N LEU A 18 7.25 -15.60 -1.99
CA LEU A 18 7.54 -16.63 -1.01
C LEU A 18 6.30 -17.41 -0.54
N ASP A 19 5.10 -17.12 -1.05
CA ASP A 19 3.85 -17.85 -0.70
C ASP A 19 3.60 -17.97 0.81
N VAL A 20 3.72 -16.84 1.50
CA VAL A 20 3.50 -16.71 2.94
C VAL A 20 2.03 -17.02 3.30
N GLU A 21 1.79 -17.78 4.37
CA GLU A 21 0.44 -18.17 4.79
C GLU A 21 -0.43 -16.95 5.14
N ARG A 22 -1.76 -17.11 5.08
CA ARG A 22 -2.70 -16.01 5.37
C ARG A 22 -2.47 -15.35 6.72
N ILE A 23 -2.16 -16.14 7.75
CA ILE A 23 -1.94 -15.63 9.10
C ILE A 23 -0.62 -14.85 9.20
N GLU A 24 0.40 -15.30 8.49
CA GLU A 24 1.70 -14.67 8.40
C GLU A 24 1.63 -13.37 7.59
N LEU A 25 0.86 -13.34 6.50
CA LEU A 25 0.58 -12.12 5.72
C LEU A 25 -0.16 -11.08 6.56
N VAL A 26 -1.15 -11.50 7.36
CA VAL A 26 -1.83 -10.61 8.31
C VAL A 26 -0.83 -10.03 9.32
N ALA A 27 0.07 -10.86 9.86
CA ALA A 27 1.10 -10.38 10.80
C ALA A 27 2.04 -9.35 10.14
N LEU A 28 2.52 -9.62 8.91
CA LEU A 28 3.34 -8.67 8.14
C LEU A 28 2.60 -7.35 7.87
N LEU A 29 1.33 -7.41 7.46
CA LEU A 29 0.53 -6.22 7.19
C LEU A 29 0.31 -5.38 8.45
N LEU A 30 0.02 -6.01 9.58
CA LEU A 30 -0.12 -5.33 10.87
C LEU A 30 1.20 -4.68 11.29
N ALA A 31 2.30 -5.40 11.15
CA ALA A 31 3.63 -4.90 11.51
C ALA A 31 4.05 -3.69 10.66
N ILE A 32 3.88 -3.77 9.34
CA ILE A 32 4.16 -2.66 8.42
C ILE A 32 3.25 -1.46 8.74
N SER A 33 1.94 -1.70 8.91
CA SER A 33 0.99 -0.63 9.20
C SER A 33 1.33 0.06 10.51
N PHE A 34 1.75 -0.68 11.53
CA PHE A 34 2.15 -0.13 12.82
C PHE A 34 3.37 0.80 12.71
N VAL A 35 4.39 0.43 11.91
CA VAL A 35 5.54 1.31 11.63
C VAL A 35 5.10 2.61 10.96
N LEU A 36 4.22 2.51 9.96
CA LEU A 36 3.73 3.69 9.24
C LEU A 36 2.91 4.62 10.14
N ILE A 37 2.07 4.05 11.01
CA ILE A 37 1.29 4.81 12.00
C ILE A 37 2.23 5.52 12.98
N ALA A 38 3.21 4.81 13.53
CA ALA A 38 4.18 5.39 14.45
C ALA A 38 4.95 6.56 13.81
N GLU A 39 5.40 6.41 12.56
CA GLU A 39 6.11 7.45 11.83
C GLU A 39 5.23 8.67 11.51
N MET A 40 3.95 8.46 11.20
CA MET A 40 2.98 9.55 11.02
C MET A 40 2.72 10.30 12.33
N LEU A 41 2.57 9.57 13.44
CA LEU A 41 2.42 10.18 14.76
C LEU A 41 3.66 10.98 15.13
N ASN A 42 4.86 10.45 14.88
CA ASN A 42 6.11 11.18 15.10
C ASN A 42 6.15 12.51 14.34
N SER A 43 5.81 12.48 13.05
CA SER A 43 5.74 13.70 12.22
C SER A 43 4.67 14.68 12.72
N ALA A 44 3.54 14.19 13.22
CA ALA A 44 2.46 15.02 13.76
C ALA A 44 2.86 15.70 15.08
N VAL A 45 3.54 14.96 15.97
CA VAL A 45 4.09 15.52 17.22
C VAL A 45 5.15 16.57 16.91
N GLU A 46 6.06 16.28 15.98
CA GLU A 46 7.11 17.22 15.57
C GLU A 46 6.51 18.52 15.03
N ALA A 47 5.53 18.44 14.11
CA ALA A 47 4.85 19.61 13.58
C ALA A 47 4.07 20.38 14.66
N GLY A 48 3.43 19.69 15.61
CA GLY A 48 2.74 20.33 16.72
C GLY A 48 3.68 21.13 17.62
N ILE A 49 4.87 20.58 17.88
CA ILE A 49 5.92 21.24 18.66
C ILE A 49 6.50 22.44 17.90
N ASP A 50 6.79 22.30 16.61
CA ASP A 50 7.36 23.38 15.78
C ASP A 50 6.42 24.58 15.65
N VAL A 51 5.11 24.38 15.78
CA VAL A 51 4.12 25.46 15.86
C VAL A 51 4.06 26.08 17.25
N ALA A 52 4.21 25.28 18.30
CA ALA A 52 4.06 25.73 19.69
C ALA A 52 5.27 26.54 20.20
N THR A 53 6.49 26.20 19.76
CA THR A 53 7.71 26.89 20.19
C THR A 53 8.75 26.98 19.07
N THR A 54 9.43 28.12 19.00
CA THR A 54 10.55 28.36 18.08
C THR A 54 11.90 28.45 18.81
N SER A 55 11.88 28.50 20.14
CA SER A 55 13.05 28.46 21.00
C SER A 55 13.27 27.05 21.55
N PHE A 56 14.52 26.73 21.86
CA PHE A 56 14.87 25.44 22.45
C PHE A 56 14.17 25.26 23.80
N ASP A 57 13.32 24.23 23.90
CA ASP A 57 12.66 23.82 25.13
C ASP A 57 13.04 22.35 25.46
N PRO A 58 13.59 22.07 26.65
CA PRO A 58 13.93 20.70 27.06
C PRO A 58 12.75 19.70 27.00
N LEU A 59 11.53 20.14 27.28
CA LEU A 59 10.33 19.30 27.20
C LEU A 59 9.92 19.02 25.75
N ALA A 60 10.07 20.01 24.87
CA ALA A 60 9.87 19.81 23.43
C ALA A 60 10.86 18.78 22.87
N LYS A 61 12.13 18.86 23.28
CA LYS A 61 13.14 17.86 22.92
C LYS A 61 12.74 16.47 23.42
N LEU A 62 12.35 16.34 24.69
CA LEU A 62 11.92 15.06 25.28
C LEU A 62 10.74 14.46 24.52
N ALA A 63 9.74 15.26 24.14
CA ALA A 63 8.59 14.79 23.38
C ALA A 63 8.98 14.27 21.99
N LYS A 64 9.88 14.96 21.28
CA LYS A 64 10.43 14.48 19.99
C LYS A 64 11.23 13.19 20.18
N ASP A 65 12.05 13.09 21.22
CA ASP A 65 12.85 11.90 21.52
C ASP A 65 11.95 10.68 21.82
N ILE A 66 10.85 10.87 22.58
CA ILE A 66 9.87 9.81 22.85
C ILE A 66 9.16 9.36 21.56
N ALA A 67 8.76 10.31 20.71
CA ALA A 67 8.09 10.00 19.46
C ALA A 67 9.00 9.22 18.49
N ALA A 68 10.27 9.61 18.38
CA ALA A 68 11.28 8.84 17.64
C ALA A 68 11.52 7.44 18.26
N GLY A 69 11.51 7.35 19.60
CA GLY A 69 11.58 6.07 20.32
C GLY A 69 10.42 5.13 19.99
N ALA A 70 9.20 5.65 19.83
CA ALA A 70 8.05 4.85 19.42
C ALA A 70 8.20 4.27 18.02
N VAL A 71 8.75 5.04 17.06
CA VAL A 71 9.07 4.55 15.71
C VAL A 71 10.13 3.45 15.76
N LEU A 72 11.14 3.59 16.60
CA LEU A 72 12.18 2.57 16.78
C LEU A 72 11.59 1.25 17.26
N ILE A 73 10.73 1.29 18.29
CA ILE A 73 10.05 0.09 18.82
C ILE A 73 9.19 -0.56 17.74
N ALA A 74 8.40 0.23 17.00
CA ALA A 74 7.59 -0.29 15.90
C ALA A 74 8.44 -0.95 14.81
N THR A 75 9.59 -0.35 14.47
CA THR A 75 10.52 -0.86 13.46
C THR A 75 11.17 -2.18 13.90
N VAL A 76 11.62 -2.26 15.15
CA VAL A 76 12.18 -3.51 15.72
C VAL A 76 11.13 -4.62 15.70
N ASN A 77 9.88 -4.31 16.08
CA ASN A 77 8.78 -5.26 16.01
C ASN A 77 8.55 -5.75 14.57
N ALA A 78 8.55 -4.85 13.58
CA ALA A 78 8.36 -5.24 12.18
C ALA A 78 9.51 -6.11 11.64
N VAL A 79 10.75 -5.85 12.05
CA VAL A 79 11.90 -6.71 11.73
C VAL A 79 11.74 -8.08 12.38
N ALA A 80 11.30 -8.16 13.65
CA ALA A 80 11.08 -9.42 14.34
C ALA A 80 9.97 -10.26 13.67
N VAL A 81 8.83 -9.66 13.34
CA VAL A 81 7.73 -10.33 12.63
C VAL A 81 8.19 -10.79 11.24
N GLY A 82 8.88 -9.92 10.49
CA GLY A 82 9.45 -10.27 9.19
C GLY A 82 10.41 -11.45 9.28
N TYR A 83 11.32 -11.44 10.26
CA TYR A 83 12.25 -12.55 10.50
C TYR A 83 11.50 -13.84 10.80
N LEU A 84 10.53 -13.84 11.72
CA LEU A 84 9.77 -15.04 12.08
C LEU A 84 9.07 -15.64 10.87
N VAL A 85 8.34 -14.82 10.12
CA VAL A 85 7.61 -15.25 8.91
C VAL A 85 8.55 -15.80 7.84
N PHE A 86 9.62 -15.07 7.50
CA PHE A 86 10.52 -15.52 6.43
C PHE A 86 11.46 -16.66 6.85
N SER A 87 11.80 -16.77 8.14
CA SER A 87 12.68 -17.83 8.65
C SER A 87 12.00 -19.21 8.67
N ASP A 88 10.70 -19.26 8.95
CA ASP A 88 9.94 -20.51 8.97
C ASP A 88 9.75 -21.05 7.54
N LEU A 89 9.51 -20.14 6.61
CA LEU A 89 9.37 -20.44 5.21
C LEU A 89 10.67 -20.91 4.52
N LEU A 90 11.83 -20.39 4.93
CA LEU A 90 13.14 -20.86 4.46
C LEU A 90 13.43 -22.31 4.89
N LYS A 91 12.82 -22.79 5.98
CA LYS A 91 12.97 -24.18 6.47
C LYS A 91 11.99 -25.16 5.82
N ASN A 92 10.77 -24.73 5.47
CA ASN A 92 9.69 -25.61 4.99
C ASN A 92 9.49 -25.59 3.46
N ARG A 93 10.58 -25.63 2.68
CA ARG A 93 10.49 -25.63 1.22
C ARG A 93 10.12 -27.02 0.66
N SER A 94 8.83 -27.34 0.63
CA SER A 94 8.26 -28.33 -0.28
C SER A 94 7.72 -27.61 -1.53
N SER A 95 8.23 -27.99 -2.68
CA SER A 95 8.03 -27.38 -4.00
C SER A 95 6.60 -27.53 -4.52
N SER A 96 5.71 -26.56 -4.25
CA SER A 96 4.42 -26.40 -4.96
C SER A 96 4.01 -24.92 -5.13
N PHE A 97 5.01 -24.05 -5.24
CA PHE A 97 4.90 -22.58 -5.28
C PHE A 97 4.06 -22.03 -6.45
N LEU A 98 4.11 -22.67 -7.62
CA LEU A 98 3.38 -22.20 -8.80
C LEU A 98 1.90 -22.63 -8.80
N ASP A 99 1.55 -23.68 -8.07
CA ASP A 99 0.21 -24.25 -8.12
C ASP A 99 -0.75 -23.61 -7.08
N LYS A 100 -0.23 -23.09 -5.95
CA LYS A 100 -1.07 -22.45 -4.90
C LYS A 100 -1.40 -20.98 -5.18
N LEU A 101 -0.48 -20.23 -5.79
CA LEU A 101 -0.72 -18.84 -6.23
C LEU A 101 -1.74 -18.74 -7.37
N ARG A 102 -1.85 -19.82 -8.14
CA ARG A 102 -2.77 -19.97 -9.28
C ARG A 102 -4.25 -20.13 -8.88
N ASP A 103 -4.54 -20.55 -7.64
CA ASP A 103 -5.90 -20.93 -7.22
C ASP A 103 -6.57 -19.96 -6.21
N ALA A 104 -5.91 -18.87 -5.78
CA ALA A 104 -6.43 -17.94 -4.77
C ALA A 104 -6.56 -16.47 -5.24
N PRO A 105 -7.64 -16.11 -5.96
CA PRO A 105 -7.81 -14.78 -6.57
C PRO A 105 -7.94 -13.65 -5.54
N ALA A 106 -8.42 -13.98 -4.33
CA ALA A 106 -8.59 -13.03 -3.24
C ALA A 106 -7.24 -12.54 -2.67
N GLN A 107 -6.22 -13.40 -2.62
CA GLN A 107 -4.90 -13.03 -2.11
C GLN A 107 -4.21 -12.07 -3.07
N LEU A 108 -4.18 -12.39 -4.37
CA LEU A 108 -3.61 -11.52 -5.41
C LEU A 108 -4.30 -10.16 -5.46
N THR A 109 -5.63 -10.12 -5.31
CA THR A 109 -6.37 -8.84 -5.24
C THR A 109 -5.96 -8.01 -4.03
N LEU A 110 -5.89 -8.61 -2.85
CA LEU A 110 -5.53 -7.91 -1.62
C LEU A 110 -4.08 -7.38 -1.69
N ILE A 111 -3.16 -8.21 -2.19
CA ILE A 111 -1.77 -7.82 -2.45
C ILE A 111 -1.70 -6.65 -3.43
N ALA A 112 -2.44 -6.72 -4.55
CA ALA A 112 -2.44 -5.66 -5.56
C ALA A 112 -2.97 -4.32 -5.01
N LEU A 113 -4.04 -4.35 -4.20
CA LEU A 113 -4.59 -3.17 -3.56
C LEU A 113 -3.62 -2.56 -2.54
N VAL A 114 -3.03 -3.38 -1.66
CA VAL A 114 -2.04 -2.91 -0.69
C VAL A 114 -0.81 -2.33 -1.40
N LEU A 115 -0.25 -3.05 -2.37
CA LEU A 115 0.90 -2.60 -3.14
C LEU A 115 0.60 -1.28 -3.87
N THR A 116 -0.59 -1.14 -4.46
CA THR A 116 -1.04 0.09 -5.09
C THR A 116 -1.06 1.26 -4.10
N ILE A 117 -1.62 1.06 -2.91
CA ILE A 117 -1.67 2.09 -1.85
C ILE A 117 -0.25 2.51 -1.45
N VAL A 118 0.63 1.53 -1.21
CA VAL A 118 2.01 1.79 -0.79
C VAL A 118 2.77 2.55 -1.89
N LEU A 119 2.62 2.17 -3.16
CA LEU A 119 3.24 2.85 -4.30
C LEU A 119 2.72 4.28 -4.49
N VAL A 120 1.41 4.51 -4.30
CA VAL A 120 0.83 5.86 -4.33
C VAL A 120 1.46 6.74 -3.26
N ILE A 121 1.54 6.25 -2.02
CA ILE A 121 2.11 7.05 -0.91
C ILE A 121 3.60 7.29 -1.15
N ALA A 122 4.35 6.30 -1.63
CA ALA A 122 5.76 6.44 -1.98
C ALA A 122 5.97 7.48 -3.11
N ALA A 123 5.16 7.43 -4.16
CA ALA A 123 5.20 8.39 -5.26
C ALA A 123 4.90 9.81 -4.79
N LYS A 124 3.88 10.00 -3.93
CA LYS A 124 3.59 11.29 -3.29
C LYS A 124 4.71 11.79 -2.40
N ALA A 125 5.33 10.90 -1.63
CA ALA A 125 6.47 11.22 -0.79
C ALA A 125 7.71 11.65 -1.60
N TYR A 126 7.86 11.14 -2.83
CA TYR A 126 8.94 11.53 -3.74
C TYR A 126 8.67 12.85 -4.46
N THR A 127 7.45 13.05 -4.97
CA THR A 127 7.07 14.27 -5.72
C THR A 127 6.95 15.51 -4.85
N GLY A 128 6.81 15.36 -3.53
CA GLY A 128 6.84 16.48 -2.57
C GLY A 128 5.69 17.48 -2.71
N ARG A 129 4.62 17.12 -3.44
CA ARG A 129 3.43 17.96 -3.67
C ARG A 129 2.20 17.31 -3.04
N GLY A 130 1.48 18.06 -2.19
CA GLY A 130 0.21 17.65 -1.57
C GLY A 130 0.34 17.09 -0.14
N ARG A 131 -0.79 16.95 0.56
CA ARG A 131 -0.87 16.26 1.87
C ARG A 131 -1.02 14.74 1.63
N PRO A 132 -0.61 13.86 2.57
CA PRO A 132 -0.63 12.41 2.36
C PRO A 132 -1.98 11.84 1.86
N LEU A 133 -3.10 12.44 2.29
CA LEU A 133 -4.46 12.02 1.96
C LEU A 133 -5.26 13.04 1.12
N SER A 134 -4.72 14.21 0.80
CA SER A 134 -5.40 15.25 0.00
C SER A 134 -4.46 16.00 -0.96
N GLY A 135 -4.79 15.93 -2.25
CA GLY A 135 -3.98 16.52 -3.33
C GLY A 135 -2.68 15.74 -3.62
N GLY A 136 -2.02 16.12 -4.71
CA GLY A 136 -0.71 15.57 -5.11
C GLY A 136 -0.78 14.40 -6.11
N LEU A 137 0.31 14.23 -6.86
CA LEU A 137 0.47 13.22 -7.89
C LEU A 137 1.12 11.95 -7.31
N PRO A 138 0.55 10.74 -7.51
CA PRO A 138 -0.70 10.40 -8.19
C PRO A 138 -1.94 10.35 -7.26
N SER A 139 -3.16 10.37 -7.84
CA SER A 139 -4.42 10.23 -7.10
C SER A 139 -4.61 8.82 -6.53
N GLY A 140 -4.60 8.69 -5.19
CA GLY A 140 -4.77 7.40 -4.52
C GLY A 140 -6.15 6.78 -4.66
N HIS A 141 -7.21 7.60 -4.65
CA HIS A 141 -8.58 7.10 -4.80
C HIS A 141 -8.81 6.52 -6.20
N ALA A 142 -8.27 7.20 -7.23
CA ALA A 142 -8.30 6.68 -8.59
C ALA A 142 -7.46 5.40 -8.72
N ALA A 143 -6.26 5.36 -8.12
CA ALA A 143 -5.41 4.18 -8.16
C ALA A 143 -6.10 2.93 -7.55
N ILE A 144 -6.69 3.05 -6.36
CA ILE A 144 -7.40 1.95 -5.70
C ILE A 144 -8.60 1.50 -6.54
N ALA A 145 -9.39 2.44 -7.07
CA ALA A 145 -10.59 2.12 -7.83
C ALA A 145 -10.27 1.37 -9.14
N PHE A 146 -9.24 1.81 -9.87
CA PHE A 146 -8.79 1.15 -11.09
C PHE A 146 -8.06 -0.19 -10.81
N ALA A 147 -7.34 -0.29 -9.69
CA ALA A 147 -6.77 -1.57 -9.24
C ALA A 147 -7.87 -2.59 -8.94
N GLY A 148 -8.97 -2.18 -8.30
CA GLY A 148 -10.14 -3.01 -8.02
C GLY A 148 -10.90 -3.43 -9.28
N TRP A 149 -11.11 -2.51 -10.22
CA TRP A 149 -11.69 -2.84 -11.53
C TRP A 149 -10.85 -3.87 -12.30
N MET A 150 -9.53 -3.69 -12.33
CA MET A 150 -8.62 -4.62 -13.01
C MET A 150 -8.67 -6.01 -12.35
N ALA A 151 -8.68 -6.06 -11.02
CA ALA A 151 -8.79 -7.32 -10.29
C ALA A 151 -10.12 -8.03 -10.59
N ALA A 152 -11.24 -7.30 -10.56
CA ALA A 152 -12.54 -7.84 -10.93
C ALA A 152 -12.51 -8.40 -12.36
N THR A 153 -11.92 -7.68 -13.31
CA THR A 153 -11.82 -8.11 -14.71
C THR A 153 -11.09 -9.44 -14.86
N TYR A 154 -9.96 -9.64 -14.17
CA TYR A 154 -9.21 -10.90 -14.22
C TYR A 154 -9.91 -12.05 -13.49
N ILE A 155 -10.52 -11.79 -12.33
CA ILE A 155 -11.26 -12.81 -11.57
C ILE A 155 -12.44 -13.34 -12.35
N LEU A 156 -13.13 -12.47 -13.09
CA LEU A 156 -14.33 -12.82 -13.84
C LEU A 156 -14.04 -13.48 -15.19
N GLY A 157 -12.79 -13.49 -15.67
CA GLY A 157 -12.29 -14.10 -16.92
C GLY A 157 -13.35 -14.72 -17.86
N ASP A 158 -13.75 -15.96 -17.58
CA ASP A 158 -14.63 -16.78 -18.44
C ASP A 158 -16.11 -16.79 -18.01
N SER A 159 -16.50 -15.94 -17.07
CA SER A 159 -17.87 -15.86 -16.58
C SER A 159 -18.80 -15.35 -17.69
N ALA A 160 -20.00 -15.90 -17.82
CA ALA A 160 -20.99 -15.45 -18.82
C ALA A 160 -21.32 -13.94 -18.74
N HIS A 161 -21.05 -13.30 -17.58
CA HIS A 161 -21.35 -11.91 -17.31
C HIS A 161 -20.08 -11.06 -17.14
N TRP A 162 -18.89 -11.56 -17.52
CA TRP A 162 -17.61 -10.88 -17.30
C TRP A 162 -17.60 -9.46 -17.87
N PHE A 163 -18.14 -9.28 -19.08
CA PHE A 163 -18.23 -7.99 -19.76
C PHE A 163 -19.10 -7.00 -18.98
N LEU A 164 -20.25 -7.46 -18.48
CA LEU A 164 -21.17 -6.63 -17.70
C LEU A 164 -20.52 -6.18 -16.39
N VAL A 165 -19.93 -7.11 -15.64
CA VAL A 165 -19.35 -6.78 -14.33
C VAL A 165 -18.07 -5.94 -14.47
N SER A 166 -17.22 -6.21 -15.46
CA SER A 166 -16.05 -5.38 -15.77
C SER A 166 -16.45 -3.97 -16.20
N SER A 167 -17.45 -3.82 -17.08
CA SER A 167 -17.92 -2.48 -17.49
C SER A 167 -18.57 -1.69 -16.35
N LEU A 168 -19.36 -2.32 -15.49
CA LEU A 168 -19.93 -1.68 -14.30
C LEU A 168 -18.84 -1.23 -13.32
N THR A 169 -17.88 -2.10 -13.02
CA THR A 169 -16.77 -1.76 -12.10
C THR A 169 -15.83 -0.71 -12.71
N PHE A 170 -15.68 -0.67 -14.04
CA PHE A 170 -14.96 0.39 -14.74
C PHE A 170 -15.68 1.74 -14.61
N ILE A 171 -17.00 1.76 -14.82
CA ILE A 171 -17.82 2.96 -14.66
C ILE A 171 -17.73 3.47 -13.22
N MET A 172 -17.80 2.57 -12.22
CA MET A 172 -17.60 2.95 -10.82
C MET A 172 -16.20 3.54 -10.57
N ALA A 173 -15.15 2.98 -11.18
CA ALA A 173 -13.81 3.54 -11.08
C ALA A 173 -13.69 4.93 -11.73
N LEU A 174 -14.37 5.15 -12.87
CA LEU A 174 -14.46 6.45 -13.52
C LEU A 174 -15.22 7.46 -12.67
N LEU A 175 -16.33 7.08 -12.03
CA LEU A 175 -17.08 7.95 -11.13
C LEU A 175 -16.23 8.34 -9.91
N VAL A 176 -15.51 7.39 -9.31
CA VAL A 176 -14.56 7.70 -8.22
C VAL A 176 -13.49 8.67 -8.71
N ALA A 177 -12.94 8.48 -9.90
CA ALA A 177 -11.97 9.40 -10.51
C ALA A 177 -12.56 10.80 -10.76
N GLN A 178 -13.76 10.88 -11.32
CA GLN A 178 -14.46 12.14 -11.63
C GLN A 178 -14.74 12.96 -10.37
N THR A 179 -15.20 12.33 -9.28
CA THR A 179 -15.47 13.04 -8.02
C THR A 179 -14.23 13.74 -7.47
N ARG A 180 -13.02 13.27 -7.78
CA ARG A 180 -11.76 13.91 -7.35
C ARG A 180 -11.44 15.18 -8.14
N ILE A 181 -11.84 15.22 -9.41
CA ILE A 181 -11.67 16.37 -10.29
C ILE A 181 -12.72 17.43 -9.96
N GLU A 182 -13.99 17.03 -9.83
CA GLU A 182 -15.10 17.93 -9.52
C GLU A 182 -14.98 18.57 -8.14
N ALA A 183 -14.49 17.82 -7.15
CA ALA A 183 -14.21 18.38 -5.82
C ALA A 183 -12.99 19.32 -5.78
N GLY A 184 -12.30 19.53 -6.92
CA GLY A 184 -11.10 20.36 -7.00
C GLY A 184 -9.90 19.81 -6.22
N ILE A 185 -9.93 18.54 -5.83
CA ILE A 185 -8.89 17.93 -4.97
C ILE A 185 -7.69 17.46 -5.80
N HIS A 186 -7.94 16.95 -7.02
CA HIS A 186 -6.89 16.47 -7.93
C HIS A 186 -7.09 17.01 -9.34
N SER A 187 -5.99 17.25 -10.05
CA SER A 187 -6.05 17.58 -11.48
C SER A 187 -6.32 16.34 -12.33
N PHE A 188 -6.77 16.53 -13.57
CA PHE A 188 -7.00 15.44 -14.52
C PHE A 188 -5.77 14.51 -14.66
N LEU A 189 -4.56 15.07 -14.76
CA LEU A 189 -3.32 14.30 -14.89
C LEU A 189 -2.98 13.50 -13.62
N GLU A 190 -3.27 14.03 -12.43
CA GLU A 190 -3.10 13.31 -11.17
C GLU A 190 -4.06 12.12 -11.05
N VAL A 191 -5.28 12.29 -11.53
CA VAL A 191 -6.29 11.23 -11.55
C VAL A 191 -5.95 10.14 -12.56
N VAL A 192 -5.58 10.51 -13.78
CA VAL A 192 -5.17 9.57 -14.84
C VAL A 192 -3.92 8.79 -14.41
N SER A 193 -2.88 9.46 -13.90
CA SER A 193 -1.67 8.78 -13.42
C SER A 193 -1.95 7.81 -12.27
N GLY A 194 -2.85 8.16 -11.36
CA GLY A 194 -3.33 7.24 -10.32
C GLY A 194 -4.01 6.02 -10.90
N GLY A 195 -5.01 6.21 -11.76
CA GLY A 195 -5.74 5.12 -12.39
C GLY A 195 -4.85 4.16 -13.18
N VAL A 196 -3.91 4.71 -13.98
CA VAL A 196 -2.92 3.92 -14.73
C VAL A 196 -2.02 3.11 -13.79
N LEU A 197 -1.50 3.73 -12.73
CA LEU A 197 -0.65 3.03 -11.76
C LEU A 197 -1.39 1.86 -11.11
N GLY A 198 -2.61 2.07 -10.63
CA GLY A 198 -3.42 1.00 -10.02
C GLY A 198 -3.75 -0.13 -10.98
N ALA A 199 -4.18 0.21 -12.21
CA ALA A 199 -4.49 -0.78 -13.24
C ALA A 199 -3.26 -1.61 -13.63
N LEU A 200 -2.10 -0.98 -13.82
CA LEU A 200 -0.86 -1.67 -14.20
C LEU A 200 -0.32 -2.57 -13.10
N VAL A 201 -0.33 -2.12 -11.84
CA VAL A 201 0.12 -2.93 -10.71
C VAL A 201 -0.71 -4.22 -10.63
N THR A 202 -2.04 -4.10 -10.67
CA THR A 202 -2.91 -5.28 -10.66
C THR A 202 -2.72 -6.15 -11.90
N LEU A 203 -2.63 -5.55 -13.09
CA LEU A 203 -2.41 -6.29 -14.34
C LEU A 203 -1.13 -7.12 -14.29
N VAL A 204 0.00 -6.53 -13.86
CA VAL A 204 1.29 -7.23 -13.77
C VAL A 204 1.23 -8.37 -12.75
N LEU A 205 0.64 -8.14 -11.57
CA LEU A 205 0.51 -9.19 -10.56
C LEU A 205 -0.35 -10.36 -11.06
N PHE A 206 -1.49 -10.08 -11.69
CA PHE A 206 -2.33 -11.14 -12.24
C PHE A 206 -1.66 -11.84 -13.43
N GLN A 207 -0.96 -11.14 -14.32
CA GLN A 207 -0.25 -11.80 -15.42
C GLN A 207 0.93 -12.66 -14.96
N LEU A 208 1.62 -12.31 -13.87
CA LEU A 208 2.76 -13.07 -13.38
C LEU A 208 2.36 -14.28 -12.54
N PHE A 209 1.23 -14.20 -11.83
CA PHE A 209 0.87 -15.18 -10.81
C PHE A 209 -0.48 -15.90 -11.05
N TRP A 210 -1.30 -15.42 -11.99
CA TRP A 210 -2.64 -15.96 -12.30
C TRP A 210 -2.78 -16.49 -13.74
N SER A 211 -1.74 -16.42 -14.57
CA SER A 211 -1.76 -16.94 -15.97
C SER A 211 -1.55 -18.44 -16.09
#